data_AF-A0A5B7BMB5-F1
#
_entry.id   AF-A0A5B7BMB5-F1
#
_cell.length_a   1.000
_cell.length_b   1.000
_cell.length_c   1.000
_cell.angle_alpha   90.00
_cell.angle_beta   90.00
_cell.angle_gamma   90.00
#
_symmetry.space_group_name_H-M   'P 1'
#
loop_
_entity.id
_entity.type
_entity.pdbx_description
1 polymer ?
#
loop_
_entity_poly.entity_id
_entity_poly.type
_entity_poly.pdbx_seq_one_letter_code
_entity_poly.pdbx_strand_id
1 'polypeptide(L)'
;MLTISRLVPDVTDIEWLKRHNATVGCSANSFICGYLEGVLGFNSVNIKKVSGENNYPEEFESGNITVAFLELPYQKAFLNHNCKGYTGTTLGDRFGGLGF
;
A
#
# COMPACT_ATOMS: atom_id res chain seq x y z
N MET A 1 -1.50 -34.00 -1.45
CA MET A 1 -0.75 -32.73 -1.27
C MET A 1 -1.41 -31.69 -2.17
N LEU A 2 -2.00 -30.63 -1.60
CA LEU A 2 -2.62 -29.55 -2.36
C LEU A 2 -1.59 -28.43 -2.54
N THR A 3 -1.02 -28.32 -3.73
CA THR A 3 -0.30 -27.12 -4.16
C THR A 3 -1.33 -26.09 -4.59
N ILE A 4 -1.59 -25.10 -3.73
CA ILE A 4 -2.31 -23.88 -4.14
C ILE A 4 -1.34 -23.11 -5.04
N SER A 5 -1.72 -22.86 -6.29
CA SER A 5 -1.03 -21.92 -7.15
C SER A 5 -0.93 -20.59 -6.41
N ARG A 6 0.29 -20.11 -6.19
CA ARG A 6 0.54 -18.83 -5.52
C ARG A 6 -0.24 -17.77 -6.30
N LEU A 7 -1.20 -17.10 -5.65
CA LEU A 7 -1.82 -15.90 -6.21
C LEU A 7 -0.67 -14.93 -6.50
N VAL A 8 -0.41 -14.70 -7.77
CA VAL A 8 0.51 -13.65 -8.20
C VAL A 8 -0.31 -12.36 -8.11
N PRO A 9 0.04 -11.43 -7.20
CA PRO A 9 -0.63 -10.15 -7.18
C PRO A 9 -0.39 -9.44 -8.52
N ASP A 10 -1.41 -8.79 -9.06
CA ASP A 10 -1.28 -7.98 -10.29
C ASP A 10 -0.25 -6.85 -10.10
N VAL A 11 -0.10 -6.38 -8.86
CA VAL A 11 0.96 -5.45 -8.43
C VAL A 11 2.17 -6.24 -7.97
N THR A 12 3.28 -6.15 -8.71
CA THR A 12 4.48 -6.95 -8.42
C THR A 12 5.50 -6.23 -7.53
N ASP A 13 5.65 -4.91 -7.69
CA ASP A 13 6.69 -4.11 -7.01
C ASP A 13 6.46 -2.59 -7.19
N ILE A 14 7.31 -1.77 -6.56
CA ILE A 14 7.28 -0.30 -6.65
C ILE A 14 7.46 0.20 -8.08
N GLU A 15 8.35 -0.42 -8.86
CA GLU A 15 8.64 0.03 -10.23
C GLU A 15 7.48 -0.30 -11.19
N TRP A 16 6.72 -1.36 -10.92
CA TRP A 16 5.44 -1.61 -11.57
C TRP A 16 4.44 -0.49 -11.28
N LEU A 17 4.27 -0.11 -10.01
CA LEU A 17 3.34 0.97 -9.62
C LEU A 17 3.68 2.30 -10.32
N LYS A 18 4.97 2.64 -10.37
CA LYS A 18 5.45 3.85 -11.04
C LYS A 18 5.24 3.82 -12.56
N ARG A 19 5.57 2.70 -13.22
CA ARG A 19 5.38 2.55 -14.68
C ARG A 19 3.93 2.66 -15.12
N HIS A 20 2.99 2.27 -14.26
CA HIS A 20 1.55 2.30 -14.55
C HIS A 20 0.85 3.57 -14.04
N ASN A 21 1.59 4.54 -13.48
CA ASN A 21 1.01 5.72 -12.82
C ASN A 21 -0.09 5.35 -11.82
N ALA A 22 0.12 4.26 -11.08
CA ALA A 22 -0.85 3.80 -10.10
C ALA A 22 -1.02 4.84 -8.99
N THR A 23 -2.26 5.11 -8.60
CA THR A 23 -2.55 5.97 -7.45
C THR A 23 -2.27 5.18 -6.18
N VAL A 24 -1.39 5.69 -5.32
CA VAL A 24 -0.95 5.04 -4.08
C VAL A 24 -1.48 5.80 -2.87
N GLY A 25 -2.08 5.07 -1.93
CA GLY A 25 -2.58 5.60 -0.67
C GLY A 25 -1.47 5.69 0.38
N CYS A 26 -1.55 6.70 1.23
CA CYS A 26 -0.69 6.84 2.41
C CYS A 26 -1.47 7.55 3.54
N SER A 27 -1.09 7.28 4.78
CA SER A 27 -1.72 7.95 5.93
C SER A 27 -1.43 9.46 5.90
N ALA A 28 -2.48 10.28 5.95
CA ALA A 28 -2.39 11.74 5.89
C ALA A 28 -1.56 12.35 7.04
N ASN A 29 -1.51 11.66 8.19
CA ASN A 29 -0.83 12.10 9.40
C ASN A 29 0.58 11.48 9.55
N SER A 30 1.08 10.80 8.51
CA SER A 30 2.37 10.11 8.53
C SER A 30 3.40 10.75 7.59
N PHE A 31 4.68 10.53 7.88
CA PHE A 31 5.79 10.90 6.99
C PHE A 31 5.78 10.09 5.67
N ILE A 32 5.03 8.98 5.60
CA ILE A 32 5.01 8.06 4.47
C ILE A 32 4.75 8.79 3.16
N CYS A 33 3.77 9.71 3.09
CA CYS A 33 3.48 10.41 1.83
C CYS A 33 4.70 11.21 1.31
N GLY A 34 5.44 11.86 2.22
CA GLY A 34 6.68 12.55 1.85
C GLY A 34 7.82 11.59 1.48
N TYR A 35 7.87 10.41 2.11
CA TYR A 35 8.81 9.36 1.73
C TYR A 35 8.52 8.79 0.34
N LEU A 36 7.25 8.56 -0.01
CA LEU A 36 6.84 8.10 -1.33
C LEU A 36 7.28 9.06 -2.42
N GLU A 37 7.08 10.36 -2.22
CA GLU A 37 7.48 11.40 -3.16
C GLU A 37 9.01 11.57 -3.20
N GLY A 38 9.62 11.90 -2.05
CA GLY A 38 11.01 12.34 -1.97
C GLY A 38 12.06 11.23 -2.01
N VAL A 39 11.69 10.00 -1.64
CA VAL A 39 12.64 8.86 -1.57
C VAL A 39 12.31 7.80 -2.62
N LEU A 40 11.05 7.38 -2.73
CA LEU A 40 10.65 6.35 -3.70
C LEU A 40 10.35 6.92 -5.10
N GLY A 41 10.23 8.26 -5.22
CA GLY A 41 10.09 8.95 -6.49
C GLY A 41 8.73 8.75 -7.15
N PHE A 42 7.66 8.61 -6.36
CA PHE A 42 6.29 8.66 -6.87
C PHE A 42 5.94 10.10 -7.27
N ASN A 43 5.17 10.24 -8.34
CA ASN A 43 4.60 11.54 -8.72
C ASN A 43 3.55 11.95 -7.68
N SER A 44 3.65 13.17 -7.15
CA SER A 44 2.74 13.69 -6.12
C SER A 44 1.27 13.67 -6.52
N VAL A 45 0.95 13.80 -7.82
CA VAL A 45 -0.43 13.68 -8.34
C VAL A 45 -1.00 12.28 -8.13
N ASN A 46 -0.15 11.26 -8.07
CA ASN A 46 -0.53 9.86 -7.85
C ASN A 46 -0.46 9.46 -6.37
N ILE A 47 -0.18 10.38 -5.45
CA ILE A 47 -0.15 10.10 -4.00
C ILE A 47 -1.43 10.61 -3.36
N LYS A 48 -2.27 9.68 -2.90
CA LYS A 48 -3.51 10.00 -2.19
C LYS A 48 -3.32 9.92 -0.68
N LYS A 49 -3.53 11.04 0.00
CA LYS A 49 -3.61 11.08 1.46
C LYS A 49 -4.95 10.52 1.91
N VAL A 50 -4.90 9.47 2.72
CA VAL A 50 -6.08 8.85 3.34
C VAL A 50 -6.16 9.33 4.78
N SER A 51 -7.26 10.00 5.13
CA SER A 51 -7.40 10.73 6.39
C SER A 51 -7.52 9.84 7.62
N GLY A 52 -8.00 8.60 7.47
CA GLY A 52 -8.23 7.66 8.56
C GLY A 52 -8.08 6.21 8.14
N GLU A 53 -7.69 5.36 9.08
CA GLU A 53 -7.44 3.92 8.84
C GLU A 53 -8.70 3.18 8.38
N ASN A 54 -9.88 3.63 8.82
CA ASN A 54 -11.15 3.01 8.43
C ASN A 54 -11.60 3.40 7.00
N ASN A 55 -10.92 4.35 6.36
CA ASN A 55 -11.30 4.83 5.02
C ASN A 55 -10.63 3.99 3.91
N TYR A 56 -9.60 3.20 4.23
CA TYR A 56 -8.88 2.41 3.22
C TYR A 56 -9.80 1.46 2.44
N PRO A 57 -10.73 0.70 3.05
CA PRO A 57 -11.62 -0.17 2.28
C PRO A 57 -12.42 0.56 1.21
N GLU A 58 -13.02 1.70 1.54
CA GLU A 58 -13.78 2.52 0.58
C GLU A 58 -12.88 3.08 -0.53
N GLU A 59 -11.66 3.51 -0.19
CA GLU A 59 -10.69 4.01 -1.17
C GLU A 59 -10.23 2.91 -2.15
N PHE A 60 -10.08 1.67 -1.67
CA PHE A 60 -9.82 0.50 -2.52
C PHE A 60 -11.03 0.15 -3.39
N GLU A 61 -12.23 0.05 -2.80
CA GLU A 61 -13.47 -0.31 -3.49
C GLU A 61 -13.83 0.70 -4.59
N SER A 62 -13.57 1.98 -4.36
CA SER A 62 -13.81 3.05 -5.33
C SER A 62 -12.75 3.11 -6.44
N GLY A 63 -11.65 2.35 -6.32
CA GLY A 63 -10.53 2.42 -7.25
C GLY A 63 -9.71 3.71 -7.15
N ASN A 64 -9.90 4.48 -6.08
CA ASN A 64 -9.17 5.72 -5.85
C ASN A 64 -7.71 5.47 -5.48
N ILE A 65 -7.40 4.31 -4.92
CA ILE A 65 -6.05 3.82 -4.68
C ILE A 65 -5.92 2.39 -5.20
N THR A 66 -4.75 2.08 -5.75
CA THR A 66 -4.36 0.72 -6.16
C THR A 66 -3.72 -0.03 -5.00
N VAL A 67 -2.98 0.68 -4.15
CA VAL A 67 -2.26 0.11 -3.00
C VAL A 67 -2.14 1.12 -1.89
N ALA A 68 -1.95 0.68 -0.64
CA ALA A 68 -1.82 1.56 0.51
C ALA A 68 -0.48 1.32 1.23
N PHE A 69 0.38 2.32 1.25
CA PHE A 69 1.61 2.28 2.03
C PHE A 69 1.32 2.63 3.50
N LEU A 70 1.64 1.68 4.37
CA LEU A 70 1.41 1.73 5.81
C LEU A 70 2.71 1.39 6.55
N GLU A 71 2.86 1.86 7.78
CA GLU A 71 3.89 1.29 8.65
C GLU A 71 3.53 -0.18 8.92
N LEU A 72 4.53 -1.06 9.02
CA LEU A 72 4.29 -2.50 9.18
C LEU A 72 3.30 -2.89 10.30
N PRO A 73 3.28 -2.27 11.50
CA PRO A 73 2.26 -2.62 12.49
C PRO A 73 0.84 -2.32 12.00
N TYR A 74 0.61 -1.18 11.32
CA TYR A 74 -0.69 -0.83 10.78
C TYR A 74 -1.08 -1.68 9.57
N GLN A 75 -0.13 -2.05 8.71
CA GLN A 75 -0.38 -3.02 7.63
C GLN A 75 -0.87 -4.36 8.21
N LYS A 76 -0.20 -4.86 9.26
CA LYS A 76 -0.61 -6.11 9.92
C LYS A 76 -1.99 -5.99 10.57
N ALA A 77 -2.26 -4.88 11.27
CA ALA A 77 -3.56 -4.63 11.87
C ALA A 77 -4.67 -4.57 10.81
N PHE A 78 -4.43 -3.88 9.70
CA PHE A 78 -5.37 -3.77 8.58
C PHE A 78 -5.70 -5.14 7.98
N LEU A 79 -4.70 -5.97 7.68
CA LEU A 79 -4.91 -7.31 7.12
C LEU A 79 -5.61 -8.24 8.11
N ASN A 80 -5.32 -8.12 9.41
CA ASN A 80 -5.99 -8.90 10.45
C ASN A 80 -7.46 -8.48 10.65
N HIS A 81 -7.77 -7.20 10.46
CA HIS A 81 -9.14 -6.70 10.51
C HIS A 81 -9.92 -7.09 9.24
N ASN A 82 -9.24 -7.05 8.10
CA ASN A 82 -9.79 -7.34 6.78
C ASN A 82 -9.25 -8.67 6.25
N CYS A 83 -9.67 -9.78 6.86
CA CYS A 83 -9.14 -11.13 6.63
C CYS A 83 -9.21 -11.65 5.17
N LYS A 84 -9.92 -10.97 4.27
CA LYS A 84 -10.13 -11.36 2.87
C LYS A 84 -10.08 -10.14 1.96
N GLY A 85 -9.67 -10.34 0.70
CA GLY A 85 -9.67 -9.30 -0.33
C GLY A 85 -8.38 -8.47 -0.38
N TYR A 86 -7.51 -8.60 0.62
CA TYR A 86 -6.27 -7.84 0.71
C TYR A 86 -5.07 -8.76 0.94
N THR A 87 -3.94 -8.35 0.37
CA THR A 87 -2.62 -8.96 0.60
C THR A 87 -1.63 -7.83 0.78
N GLY A 88 -0.63 -8.02 1.65
CA GLY A 88 0.44 -7.05 1.83
C GLY A 88 1.80 -7.65 1.49
N THR A 89 2.68 -6.80 0.98
CA THR A 89 4.11 -7.05 0.83
C THR A 89 4.89 -6.09 1.70
N THR A 90 6.04 -6.53 2.19
CA THR A 90 6.87 -5.74 3.11
C THR A 90 8.10 -5.20 2.41
N LEU A 91 8.38 -3.92 2.55
CA LEU A 91 9.64 -3.30 2.20
C LEU A 91 10.54 -3.22 3.43
N GLY A 92 11.77 -3.71 3.28
CA GLY A 92 12.82 -3.43 4.25
C GLY A 92 13.14 -1.94 4.20
N ASP A 93 12.91 -1.22 5.30
CA ASP A 93 13.24 0.20 5.42
C ASP A 93 13.79 0.51 6.83
N ARG A 94 14.49 1.64 6.95
CA ARG A 94 15.23 2.10 8.14
C ARG A 94 14.35 2.30 9.38
N PHE A 95 13.03 2.40 9.22
CA PHE A 95 12.07 2.73 10.27
C PHE A 95 11.37 1.51 10.91
N GLY A 96 11.98 0.33 10.82
CA GLY A 96 11.33 -0.91 11.25
C GLY A 96 10.38 -1.51 10.22
N GLY A 97 10.36 -0.92 9.01
CA GLY A 97 9.74 -1.44 7.78
C GLY A 97 8.43 -0.77 7.40
N LEU A 98 8.17 -0.74 6.08
CA LEU A 98 6.92 -0.30 5.47
C LEU A 98 6.23 -1.50 4.80
N GLY A 99 4.91 -1.43 4.70
CA GLY A 99 4.06 -2.44 4.11
C GLY A 99 3.13 -1.84 3.06
N PHE A 100 2.89 -2.53 1.95
CA PHE A 100 1.93 -2.10 0.93
C PHE A 100 1.17 -3.28 0.31
#